data_AF-A0A7S2HVZ1-F1
#
_entry.id   AF-A0A7S2HVZ1-F1
#
_cell.length_a   1.000
_cell.length_b   1.000
_cell.length_c   1.000
_cell.angle_alpha   90.00
_cell.angle_beta   90.00
_cell.angle_gamma   90.00
#
_symmetry.space_group_name_H-M   'P 1'
#
loop_
_entity.id
_entity.type
_entity.pdbx_description
1 polymer ?
#
loop_
_entity_poly.entity_id
_entity_poly.type
_entity_poly.pdbx_seq_one_letter_code
_entity_poly.pdbx_strand_id
1 'polypeptide(L)'
;HSAPAAMFPAGLGPAAFARPCGGGGGDCLPEDATVWVEGRPLPARVGGVASGQKVLCFDHLGGGLKYAEVKEAATHDASTSTWVDVALEDGTTVRMTADHPVYPGRPVGDAQGPNGGRAHMCVPAGQLLPGLHCLEVFQLVPVPVREVRHVGDAATADAHALPASRVSLSVRQPERHSLLVASSGGAGCGAGGGAGVAVASACLAGDAVVNDTVDKQQSVPYRVRRTFVHQEEGSDDEGSWAAPRLRGRRSGSLPPRPHPPAPPPPPGRG
;
A
#
# COMPACT_ATOMS: atom_id res chain seq x y z
N HIS A 1 -41.07 -39.39 -1.91
CA HIS A 1 -39.96 -38.65 -1.28
C HIS A 1 -39.35 -37.72 -2.33
N SER A 2 -39.93 -36.52 -2.48
CA SER A 2 -39.44 -35.50 -3.42
C SER A 2 -38.76 -34.40 -2.63
N ALA A 3 -37.49 -34.13 -2.93
CA ALA A 3 -36.75 -33.01 -2.39
C ALA A 3 -37.06 -31.72 -3.18
N PRO A 4 -37.09 -30.54 -2.54
CA PRO A 4 -37.31 -29.27 -3.23
C PRO A 4 -36.04 -28.79 -3.95
N ALA A 5 -36.26 -28.15 -5.11
CA ALA A 5 -35.22 -27.52 -5.92
C ALA A 5 -34.60 -26.31 -5.20
N ALA A 6 -33.27 -26.27 -5.15
CA ALA A 6 -32.52 -25.11 -4.68
C ALA A 6 -32.50 -24.02 -5.76
N MET A 7 -33.05 -22.86 -5.45
CA MET A 7 -32.85 -21.62 -6.20
C MET A 7 -31.44 -21.08 -5.91
N PHE A 8 -30.62 -20.95 -6.95
CA PHE A 8 -29.40 -20.14 -6.92
C PHE A 8 -29.74 -18.74 -7.43
N PRO A 9 -29.30 -17.65 -6.75
CA PRO A 9 -29.54 -16.30 -7.25
C PRO A 9 -28.66 -16.01 -8.47
N ALA A 10 -29.26 -15.21 -9.35
CA ALA A 10 -28.79 -14.77 -10.64
C ALA A 10 -27.50 -13.92 -10.60
N GLY A 11 -26.70 -14.09 -11.65
CA GLY A 11 -26.24 -12.95 -12.45
C GLY A 11 -24.99 -12.23 -11.97
N LEU A 12 -23.83 -12.89 -12.02
CA LEU A 12 -22.59 -12.17 -12.29
C LEU A 12 -22.63 -11.72 -13.74
N GLY A 13 -22.85 -10.43 -13.97
CA GLY A 13 -22.81 -9.82 -15.30
C GLY A 13 -21.43 -10.00 -15.96
N PRO A 14 -21.33 -9.83 -17.30
CA PRO A 14 -20.07 -9.99 -18.00
C PRO A 14 -19.04 -9.01 -17.42
N ALA A 15 -17.91 -9.56 -16.99
CA ALA A 15 -16.76 -8.80 -16.54
C ALA A 15 -16.41 -7.77 -17.63
N ALA A 16 -16.56 -6.49 -17.29
CA ALA A 16 -16.15 -5.41 -18.17
C ALA A 16 -14.64 -5.54 -18.40
N PHE A 17 -14.24 -5.71 -19.66
CA PHE A 17 -12.83 -5.74 -20.04
C PHE A 17 -12.23 -4.36 -19.74
N ALA A 18 -11.34 -4.33 -18.74
CA ALA A 18 -10.55 -3.15 -18.42
C ALA A 18 -9.71 -2.74 -19.64
N ARG A 19 -9.69 -1.43 -19.93
CA ARG A 19 -8.83 -0.89 -20.99
C ARG A 19 -7.37 -1.02 -20.52
N PRO A 20 -6.43 -1.37 -21.42
CA PRO A 20 -5.03 -1.42 -21.06
C PRO A 20 -4.52 -0.04 -20.67
N CYS A 21 -3.78 0.04 -19.56
CA CYS A 21 -2.94 1.19 -19.22
C CYS A 21 -1.99 1.42 -20.40
N GLY A 22 -2.21 2.51 -21.15
CA GLY A 22 -1.46 2.82 -22.35
C GLY A 22 -0.01 3.19 -22.01
N GLY A 23 0.89 2.20 -22.05
CA GLY A 23 2.33 2.42 -22.11
C GLY A 23 3.09 2.23 -20.80
N GLY A 24 3.48 0.98 -20.51
CA GLY A 24 4.76 0.68 -19.86
C GLY A 24 4.86 0.72 -18.32
N GLY A 25 3.76 0.60 -17.58
CA GLY A 25 3.77 0.70 -16.11
C GLY A 25 3.89 -0.64 -15.39
N GLY A 26 4.96 -0.77 -14.61
CA GLY A 26 5.42 -1.92 -13.85
C GLY A 26 4.68 -2.38 -12.62
N ASP A 27 3.44 -1.99 -12.41
CA ASP A 27 2.72 -2.27 -11.18
C ASP A 27 1.82 -3.49 -11.33
N CYS A 28 2.41 -4.68 -11.28
CA CYS A 28 1.62 -5.90 -11.36
C CYS A 28 2.00 -6.96 -10.33
N LEU A 29 1.00 -7.71 -9.93
CA LEU A 29 1.08 -8.88 -9.06
C LEU A 29 0.81 -10.14 -9.88
N PRO A 30 1.30 -11.32 -9.46
CA PRO A 30 0.93 -12.56 -10.13
C PRO A 30 -0.54 -12.88 -9.85
N GLU A 31 -1.23 -13.56 -10.77
CA GLU A 31 -2.69 -13.79 -10.66
C GLU A 31 -3.11 -14.59 -9.41
N ASP A 32 -2.20 -15.42 -8.92
CA ASP A 32 -2.40 -16.31 -7.81
C ASP A 32 -2.16 -15.63 -6.46
N ALA A 33 -1.44 -14.49 -6.43
CA ALA A 33 -1.28 -13.66 -5.24
C ALA A 33 -2.64 -13.38 -4.59
N THR A 34 -2.64 -13.19 -3.28
CA THR A 34 -3.87 -13.05 -2.50
C THR A 34 -3.94 -11.73 -1.77
N VAL A 35 -5.14 -11.19 -1.65
CA VAL A 35 -5.46 -9.94 -0.94
C VAL A 35 -6.68 -10.14 -0.05
N TRP A 36 -6.81 -9.34 1.00
CA TRP A 36 -7.97 -9.38 1.89
C TRP A 36 -9.07 -8.47 1.36
N VAL A 37 -10.25 -9.05 1.10
CA VAL A 37 -11.42 -8.33 0.58
C VAL A 37 -12.45 -8.12 1.69
N GLU A 38 -13.03 -6.92 1.78
CA GLU A 38 -14.03 -6.57 2.80
C GLU A 38 -15.19 -7.59 2.79
N GLY A 39 -15.56 -8.09 3.96
CA GLY A 39 -16.65 -9.06 4.14
C GLY A 39 -16.30 -10.51 3.79
N ARG A 40 -15.05 -10.83 3.42
CA ARG A 40 -14.60 -12.21 3.21
C ARG A 40 -13.74 -12.69 4.38
N PRO A 41 -13.96 -13.93 4.89
CA PRO A 41 -13.17 -14.48 5.99
C PRO A 41 -11.79 -14.96 5.54
N LEU A 42 -11.60 -15.20 4.24
CA LEU A 42 -10.35 -15.71 3.66
C LEU A 42 -9.83 -14.73 2.60
N PRO A 43 -8.49 -14.66 2.42
CA PRO A 43 -7.89 -13.94 1.30
C PRO A 43 -8.45 -14.42 -0.05
N ALA A 44 -8.69 -13.48 -0.95
CA ALA A 44 -9.10 -13.75 -2.32
C ALA A 44 -7.89 -13.62 -3.25
N ARG A 45 -7.84 -14.45 -4.30
CA ARG A 45 -6.85 -14.29 -5.37
C ARG A 45 -7.04 -12.95 -6.06
N VAL A 46 -5.94 -12.29 -6.38
CA VAL A 46 -5.89 -10.99 -7.06
C VAL A 46 -6.56 -11.09 -8.43
N GLY A 47 -6.38 -12.18 -9.18
CA GLY A 47 -7.09 -12.40 -10.45
C GLY A 47 -8.61 -12.54 -10.32
N GLY A 48 -9.15 -12.71 -9.11
CA GLY A 48 -10.60 -12.76 -8.84
C GLY A 48 -11.16 -11.49 -8.21
N VAL A 49 -10.34 -10.44 -8.06
CA VAL A 49 -10.77 -9.13 -7.53
C VAL A 49 -11.39 -8.31 -8.65
N ALA A 50 -12.54 -7.71 -8.37
CA ALA A 50 -13.27 -6.87 -9.32
C ALA A 50 -13.38 -5.43 -8.83
N SER A 51 -13.52 -4.48 -9.76
CA SER A 51 -13.83 -3.08 -9.44
C SER A 51 -15.06 -2.96 -8.55
N GLY A 52 -15.03 -2.00 -7.62
CA GLY A 52 -16.06 -1.76 -6.62
C GLY A 52 -15.92 -2.60 -5.34
N GLN A 53 -15.16 -3.70 -5.38
CA GLN A 53 -14.77 -4.40 -4.15
C GLN A 53 -13.79 -3.54 -3.35
N LYS A 54 -13.72 -3.76 -2.04
CA LYS A 54 -12.73 -3.09 -1.19
C LYS A 54 -11.68 -4.07 -0.72
N VAL A 55 -10.42 -3.68 -0.84
CA VAL A 55 -9.26 -4.47 -0.45
C VAL A 55 -8.53 -3.82 0.71
N LEU A 56 -7.97 -4.63 1.59
CA LEU A 56 -7.23 -4.16 2.75
C LEU A 56 -5.90 -3.54 2.32
N CYS A 57 -5.67 -2.31 2.76
CA CYS A 57 -4.48 -1.53 2.46
C CYS A 57 -3.84 -1.01 3.75
N PHE A 58 -2.54 -0.74 3.69
CA PHE A 58 -1.85 0.15 4.62
C PHE A 58 -2.04 1.61 4.18
N ASP A 59 -2.51 2.44 5.08
CA ASP A 59 -2.79 3.85 4.89
C ASP A 59 -1.61 4.69 5.41
N HIS A 60 -0.77 5.20 4.50
CA HIS A 60 0.43 5.97 4.85
C HIS A 60 0.14 7.27 5.59
N LEU A 61 -1.05 7.84 5.40
CA LEU A 61 -1.46 9.06 6.09
C LEU A 61 -1.98 8.75 7.51
N GLY A 62 -2.70 7.65 7.65
CA GLY A 62 -3.28 7.21 8.92
C GLY A 62 -2.33 6.38 9.79
N GLY A 63 -1.28 5.80 9.20
CA GLY A 63 -0.39 4.85 9.86
C GLY A 63 -1.09 3.56 10.28
N GLY A 64 -2.06 3.07 9.50
CA GLY A 64 -2.89 1.94 9.90
C GLY A 64 -3.55 1.19 8.75
N LEU A 65 -4.32 0.15 9.07
CA LEU A 65 -5.01 -0.67 8.07
C LEU A 65 -6.38 -0.08 7.72
N LYS A 66 -6.69 -0.03 6.42
CA LYS A 66 -7.97 0.47 5.92
C LYS A 66 -8.39 -0.26 4.65
N TYR A 67 -9.68 -0.54 4.53
CA TYR A 67 -10.25 -1.03 3.28
C TYR A 67 -10.41 0.13 2.28
N ALA A 68 -9.82 -0.02 1.09
CA ALA A 68 -9.94 0.93 -0.01
C ALA A 68 -10.66 0.28 -1.20
N GLU A 69 -11.54 1.03 -1.86
CA GLU A 69 -12.31 0.58 -3.03
C GLU A 69 -11.40 0.45 -4.24
N VAL A 70 -11.44 -0.71 -4.91
CA VAL A 70 -10.78 -0.98 -6.19
C VAL A 70 -11.50 -0.21 -7.29
N LYS A 71 -10.79 0.70 -7.95
CA LYS A 71 -11.28 1.44 -9.10
C LYS A 71 -11.12 0.65 -10.38
N GLU A 72 -9.96 0.03 -10.57
CA GLU A 72 -9.65 -0.73 -11.75
C GLU A 72 -8.91 -2.03 -11.39
N ALA A 73 -9.27 -3.10 -12.09
CA ALA A 73 -8.59 -4.38 -12.05
C ALA A 73 -8.38 -4.85 -13.48
N ALA A 74 -7.12 -5.00 -13.89
CA ALA A 74 -6.76 -5.36 -15.26
C ALA A 74 -5.80 -6.55 -15.25
N THR A 75 -6.05 -7.52 -16.11
CA THR A 75 -5.13 -8.66 -16.35
C THR A 75 -4.38 -8.42 -17.64
N HIS A 76 -3.07 -8.62 -17.59
CA HIS A 76 -2.15 -8.42 -18.70
C HIS A 76 -1.34 -9.69 -18.94
N ASP A 77 -0.83 -9.83 -20.17
CA ASP A 77 0.22 -10.80 -20.45
C ASP A 77 1.50 -10.44 -19.66
N ALA A 78 2.13 -11.47 -19.10
CA ALA A 78 3.33 -11.36 -18.28
C ALA A 78 4.58 -11.91 -18.97
N SER A 79 4.46 -12.42 -20.19
CA SER A 79 5.55 -13.09 -20.93
C SER A 79 6.84 -12.27 -21.05
N THR A 80 6.75 -10.94 -21.09
CA THR A 80 7.89 -10.01 -21.20
C THR A 80 8.21 -9.29 -19.90
N SER A 81 7.59 -9.65 -18.78
CA SER A 81 7.76 -8.95 -17.51
C SER A 81 8.94 -9.51 -16.73
N THR A 82 9.73 -8.62 -16.13
CA THR A 82 10.76 -9.00 -15.17
C THR A 82 10.12 -9.17 -13.79
N TRP A 83 10.33 -10.31 -13.15
CA TRP A 83 9.74 -10.63 -11.85
C TRP A 83 10.81 -10.65 -10.76
N VAL A 84 10.42 -10.30 -9.54
CA VAL A 84 11.26 -10.43 -8.35
C VAL A 84 10.53 -11.14 -7.23
N ASP A 85 11.26 -11.98 -6.51
CA ASP A 85 10.87 -12.54 -5.22
C ASP A 85 11.58 -11.75 -4.12
N VAL A 86 10.80 -11.03 -3.31
CA VAL A 86 11.30 -10.27 -2.16
C VAL A 86 11.09 -11.13 -0.91
N ALA A 87 12.18 -11.51 -0.25
CA ALA A 87 12.14 -12.20 1.02
C ALA A 87 12.45 -11.24 2.17
N LEU A 88 11.66 -11.31 3.23
CA LEU A 88 11.81 -10.53 4.46
C LEU A 88 12.47 -11.36 5.56
N GLU A 89 12.98 -10.70 6.59
CA GLU A 89 13.66 -11.38 7.72
C GLU A 89 12.74 -12.31 8.54
N ASP A 90 11.44 -12.03 8.56
CA ASP A 90 10.42 -12.87 9.22
C ASP A 90 10.07 -14.15 8.43
N GLY A 91 10.69 -14.34 7.27
CA GLY A 91 10.44 -15.47 6.36
C GLY A 91 9.29 -15.23 5.38
N THR A 92 8.61 -14.08 5.44
CA THR A 92 7.60 -13.70 4.47
C THR A 92 8.24 -13.51 3.10
N THR A 93 7.55 -13.99 2.06
CA THR A 93 8.00 -13.84 0.66
C THR A 93 6.86 -13.31 -0.20
N VAL A 94 7.18 -12.34 -1.05
CA VAL A 94 6.23 -11.76 -1.99
C VAL A 94 6.83 -11.71 -3.39
N ARG A 95 6.06 -12.19 -4.37
CA ARG A 95 6.40 -12.10 -5.80
C ARG A 95 5.66 -10.93 -6.43
N MET A 96 6.39 -10.11 -7.18
CA MET A 96 5.83 -8.99 -7.96
C MET A 96 6.74 -8.66 -9.15
N THR A 97 6.30 -7.77 -10.02
CA THR A 97 7.16 -7.26 -11.10
C THR A 97 8.31 -6.41 -10.54
N ALA A 98 9.48 -6.43 -11.17
CA ALA A 98 10.69 -5.74 -10.69
C ALA A 98 10.53 -4.22 -10.65
N ASP A 99 9.67 -3.68 -11.51
CA ASP A 99 9.30 -2.29 -11.61
C ASP A 99 8.07 -1.91 -10.77
N HIS A 100 7.58 -2.84 -9.93
CA HIS A 100 6.46 -2.60 -9.03
C HIS A 100 6.84 -1.55 -7.97
N PRO A 101 6.06 -0.46 -7.84
CA PRO A 101 6.34 0.58 -6.86
C PRO A 101 6.19 0.05 -5.43
N VAL A 102 7.15 0.37 -4.57
CA VAL A 102 7.09 0.06 -3.14
C VAL A 102 7.52 1.27 -2.31
N TYR A 103 6.94 1.41 -1.11
CA TYR A 103 7.27 2.47 -0.16
C TYR A 103 8.06 1.90 1.01
N PRO A 104 9.39 1.76 0.90
CA PRO A 104 10.18 1.19 1.96
C PRO A 104 10.18 2.11 3.19
N GLY A 105 9.98 1.50 4.35
CA GLY A 105 10.34 2.07 5.64
C GLY A 105 11.85 2.03 5.85
N ARG A 106 12.30 2.73 6.90
CA ARG A 106 13.67 2.59 7.43
C ARG A 106 13.63 1.77 8.71
N PRO A 107 14.68 0.98 9.00
CA PRO A 107 14.73 0.20 10.22
C PRO A 107 14.66 1.09 11.46
N VAL A 108 13.93 0.60 12.47
CA VAL A 108 13.74 1.27 13.76
C VAL A 108 15.09 1.33 14.48
N GLY A 109 15.72 2.49 14.48
CA GLY A 109 17.04 2.69 15.10
C GLY A 109 17.84 3.82 14.48
N ASP A 110 17.59 4.10 13.20
CA ASP A 110 18.04 5.34 12.58
C ASP A 110 17.18 6.47 13.15
N ALA A 111 17.73 7.20 14.13
CA ALA A 111 17.06 8.29 14.84
C ALA A 111 16.72 9.47 13.91
N GLN A 112 15.76 9.27 13.00
CA GLN A 112 15.08 10.30 12.28
C GLN A 112 14.06 10.87 13.29
N GLY A 113 14.35 12.06 13.81
CA GLY A 113 13.59 12.67 14.90
C GLY A 113 12.07 12.73 14.63
N PRO A 114 11.27 13.02 15.67
CA PRO A 114 9.81 12.84 15.73
C PRO A 114 8.97 13.65 14.73
N ASN A 115 9.61 14.45 13.87
CA ASN A 115 8.97 15.26 12.82
C ASN A 115 9.63 15.06 11.44
N GLY A 116 10.41 13.99 11.26
CA GLY A 116 11.03 13.63 9.99
C GLY A 116 10.00 13.09 8.99
N GLY A 117 9.00 13.90 8.64
CA GLY A 117 8.04 13.67 7.56
C GLY A 117 8.73 13.67 6.20
N ARG A 118 9.65 12.73 5.99
CA ARG A 118 10.15 12.43 4.67
C ARG A 118 9.03 11.72 3.95
N ALA A 119 8.55 12.36 2.88
CA ALA A 119 7.82 11.66 1.84
C ALA A 119 8.58 10.37 1.55
N HIS A 120 7.96 9.23 1.83
CA HIS A 120 8.55 7.94 1.51
C HIS A 120 8.73 7.94 0.00
N MET A 121 9.99 7.96 -0.45
CA MET A 121 10.28 7.88 -1.87
C MET A 121 9.89 6.48 -2.30
N CYS A 122 8.99 6.42 -3.28
CA CYS A 122 8.68 5.18 -3.94
C CYS A 122 9.95 4.68 -4.65
N VAL A 123 10.27 3.40 -4.47
CA VAL A 123 11.36 2.73 -5.21
C VAL A 123 10.77 1.54 -5.96
N PRO A 124 11.35 1.14 -7.12
CA PRO A 124 11.00 -0.13 -7.75
C PRO A 124 11.36 -1.33 -6.87
N ALA A 125 10.55 -2.38 -6.89
CA ALA A 125 10.76 -3.58 -6.08
C ALA A 125 12.13 -4.25 -6.33
N GLY A 126 12.59 -4.29 -7.58
CA GLY A 126 13.90 -4.82 -7.96
C GLY A 126 15.09 -3.97 -7.50
N GLN A 127 14.84 -2.76 -6.99
CA GLN A 127 15.85 -1.88 -6.41
C GLN A 127 15.82 -1.87 -4.88
N LEU A 128 15.04 -2.76 -4.26
CA LEU A 128 15.06 -2.91 -2.81
C LEU A 128 16.45 -3.38 -2.34
N LEU A 129 16.95 -2.75 -1.29
CA LEU A 129 18.29 -3.02 -0.74
C LEU A 129 18.16 -3.86 0.55
N PRO A 130 18.65 -5.11 0.55
CA PRO A 130 18.68 -5.94 1.76
C PRO A 130 19.39 -5.28 2.93
N GLY A 131 18.85 -5.45 4.14
CA GLY A 131 19.37 -4.87 5.38
C GLY A 131 19.21 -3.35 5.52
N LEU A 132 18.82 -2.63 4.45
CA LEU A 132 18.61 -1.18 4.47
C LEU A 132 17.13 -0.80 4.40
N HIS A 133 16.36 -1.48 3.55
CA HIS A 133 14.93 -1.21 3.38
C HIS A 133 14.10 -2.12 4.28
N CYS A 134 12.97 -1.61 4.76
CA CYS A 134 11.95 -2.39 5.45
C CYS A 134 10.62 -2.31 4.71
N LEU A 135 9.83 -3.38 4.73
CA LEU A 135 8.45 -3.38 4.25
C LEU A 135 7.49 -3.61 5.42
N GLU A 136 6.35 -2.94 5.40
CA GLU A 136 5.29 -3.14 6.39
C GLU A 136 4.59 -4.48 6.12
N VAL A 137 4.46 -5.32 7.14
CA VAL A 137 3.66 -6.55 7.06
C VAL A 137 2.29 -6.35 7.72
N PHE A 138 1.39 -7.33 7.60
CA PHE A 138 0.01 -7.29 8.12
C PHE A 138 -0.10 -6.83 9.60
N GLN A 139 0.93 -7.05 10.41
CA GLN A 139 0.97 -6.63 11.82
C GLN A 139 1.35 -5.15 12.03
N LEU A 140 1.52 -4.36 10.96
CA LEU A 140 2.03 -2.98 11.01
C LEU A 140 3.42 -2.88 11.66
N VAL A 141 4.24 -3.90 11.40
CA VAL A 141 5.62 -3.96 11.85
C VAL A 141 6.50 -3.83 10.61
N PRO A 142 7.45 -2.89 10.58
CA PRO A 142 8.43 -2.83 9.52
C PRO A 142 9.38 -4.03 9.65
N VAL A 143 9.45 -4.85 8.61
CA VAL A 143 10.36 -6.01 8.55
C VAL A 143 11.45 -5.73 7.52
N PRO A 144 12.74 -5.87 7.88
CA PRO A 144 13.82 -5.65 6.93
C PRO A 144 13.74 -6.62 5.74
N VAL A 145 14.09 -6.09 4.57
CA VAL A 145 14.31 -6.88 3.36
C VAL A 145 15.55 -7.74 3.60
N ARG A 146 15.38 -9.06 3.52
CA ARG A 146 16.49 -10.01 3.62
C ARG A 146 17.14 -10.26 2.27
N GLU A 147 16.33 -10.34 1.22
CA GLU A 147 16.80 -10.73 -0.11
C GLU A 147 15.84 -10.26 -1.20
N VAL A 148 16.38 -9.94 -2.38
CA VAL A 148 15.63 -9.65 -3.61
C VAL A 148 16.21 -10.55 -4.70
N ARG A 149 15.41 -11.49 -5.20
CA ARG A 149 15.82 -12.43 -6.26
C ARG A 149 15.08 -12.11 -7.55
N HIS A 150 15.81 -11.97 -8.66
CA HIS A 150 15.18 -11.89 -9.97
C HIS A 150 14.76 -13.29 -10.43
N VAL A 151 13.49 -13.44 -10.81
CA VAL A 151 12.94 -14.71 -11.29
C VAL A 151 13.24 -14.82 -12.78
N GLY A 152 13.86 -15.93 -13.19
CA GLY A 152 14.30 -16.16 -14.57
C GLY A 152 15.81 -16.05 -14.78
N ASP A 153 16.57 -15.61 -13.76
CA ASP A 153 18.02 -15.73 -13.80
C ASP A 153 18.42 -17.21 -13.75
N ALA A 154 19.14 -17.67 -14.77
CA ALA A 154 19.47 -19.08 -15.00
C ALA A 154 20.22 -19.78 -13.85
N ALA A 155 20.71 -19.02 -12.87
CA ALA A 155 21.42 -19.54 -11.70
C ALA A 155 20.49 -20.17 -10.65
N THR A 156 19.22 -19.80 -10.61
CA THR A 156 18.21 -20.34 -9.68
C THR A 156 17.30 -21.30 -10.44
N ALA A 157 17.79 -22.51 -10.68
CA ALA A 157 17.05 -23.61 -11.34
C ALA A 157 15.85 -24.14 -10.50
N ASP A 158 15.42 -23.41 -9.47
CA ASP A 158 14.21 -23.73 -8.74
C ASP A 158 13.00 -23.43 -9.62
N ALA A 159 12.24 -24.50 -9.88
CA ALA A 159 11.21 -24.64 -10.90
C ALA A 159 9.92 -23.82 -10.65
N HIS A 160 10.02 -22.60 -10.13
CA HIS A 160 8.90 -21.69 -10.11
C HIS A 160 8.71 -21.13 -11.51
N ALA A 161 7.80 -21.77 -12.27
CA ALA A 161 7.37 -21.28 -13.56
C ALA A 161 7.01 -19.79 -13.48
N LEU A 162 7.50 -19.02 -14.45
CA LEU A 162 7.14 -17.61 -14.58
C LEU A 162 5.61 -17.49 -14.72
N PRO A 163 4.97 -16.52 -14.05
CA PRO A 163 3.55 -16.28 -14.24
C PRO A 163 3.24 -15.99 -15.72
N ALA A 164 2.21 -16.64 -16.26
CA ALA A 164 1.75 -16.38 -17.63
C ALA A 164 0.96 -15.07 -17.72
N SER A 165 0.37 -14.63 -16.61
CA SER A 165 -0.46 -13.45 -16.49
C SER A 165 0.00 -12.61 -15.30
N ARG A 166 -0.29 -11.31 -15.38
CA ARG A 166 -0.07 -10.35 -14.29
C ARG A 166 -1.30 -9.48 -14.11
N VAL A 167 -1.57 -9.06 -12.89
CA VAL A 167 -2.77 -8.29 -12.54
C VAL A 167 -2.35 -6.96 -11.96
N SER A 168 -2.90 -5.89 -12.52
CA SER A 168 -2.80 -4.52 -11.99
C SER A 168 -4.08 -4.19 -11.22
N LEU A 169 -3.91 -3.65 -10.01
CA LEU A 169 -5.00 -3.19 -9.14
C LEU A 169 -4.81 -1.72 -8.78
N SER A 170 -5.75 -0.87 -9.20
CA SER A 170 -5.81 0.53 -8.80
C SER A 170 -6.90 0.72 -7.75
N VAL A 171 -6.55 1.28 -6.58
CA VAL A 171 -7.51 1.62 -5.52
C VAL A 171 -7.75 3.12 -5.43
N ARG A 172 -8.80 3.51 -4.71
CA ARG A 172 -9.07 4.92 -4.41
C ARG A 172 -7.94 5.53 -3.57
N GLN A 173 -7.36 6.63 -4.05
CA GLN A 173 -6.18 7.30 -3.45
C GLN A 173 -4.95 6.38 -3.42
N PRO A 174 -4.45 5.95 -4.59
CA PRO A 174 -3.32 5.02 -4.69
C PRO A 174 -2.04 5.57 -4.04
N GLU A 175 -1.82 6.88 -4.08
CA GLU A 175 -0.69 7.57 -3.44
C GLU A 175 -0.70 7.50 -1.89
N ARG A 176 -1.86 7.16 -1.31
CA ARG A 176 -2.07 7.05 0.13
C ARG A 176 -2.09 5.60 0.62
N HIS A 177 -2.34 4.65 -0.27
CA HIS A 177 -2.64 3.27 0.09
C HIS A 177 -1.68 2.27 -0.57
N SER A 178 -1.12 1.39 0.25
CA SER A 178 -0.40 0.20 -0.18
C SER A 178 -1.26 -1.05 0.03
N LEU A 179 -1.47 -1.85 -1.01
CA LEU A 179 -2.17 -3.13 -0.95
C LEU A 179 -1.45 -4.11 -0.03
N LEU A 180 -2.17 -4.81 0.83
CA LEU A 180 -1.62 -5.95 1.56
C LEU A 180 -1.77 -7.23 0.74
N VAL A 181 -0.64 -7.79 0.33
CA VAL A 181 -0.56 -8.94 -0.59
C VAL A 181 0.18 -10.10 0.06
N ALA A 182 -0.31 -11.32 -0.10
CA ALA A 182 0.39 -12.54 0.29
C ALA A 182 0.58 -13.47 -0.91
N SER A 183 1.76 -14.10 -0.99
CA SER A 183 2.02 -15.15 -1.98
C SER A 183 1.12 -16.37 -1.73
N SER A 184 0.54 -16.90 -2.80
CA SER A 184 -0.23 -18.14 -2.82
C SER A 184 0.69 -19.35 -2.72
N GLY A 185 1.19 -19.64 -1.52
CA GLY A 185 1.66 -20.97 -1.17
C GLY A 185 2.89 -21.47 -1.93
N GLY A 186 4.07 -21.16 -1.40
CA GLY A 186 5.13 -22.17 -1.39
C GLY A 186 4.62 -23.35 -0.56
N ALA A 187 4.51 -24.53 -1.18
CA ALA A 187 3.92 -25.75 -0.62
C ALA A 187 4.63 -26.33 0.63
N GLY A 188 5.47 -25.56 1.32
CA GLY A 188 6.33 -26.01 2.42
C GLY A 188 6.07 -25.39 3.80
N CYS A 189 5.26 -24.33 3.92
CA CYS A 189 5.03 -23.67 5.22
C CYS A 189 3.64 -24.03 5.75
N GLY A 190 3.59 -25.05 6.61
CA GLY A 190 2.33 -25.60 7.13
C GLY A 190 1.50 -24.59 7.90
N ALA A 191 0.18 -24.56 7.61
CA ALA A 191 -0.99 -24.09 8.38
C ALA A 191 -0.96 -22.76 9.19
N GLY A 192 0.19 -22.12 9.40
CA GLY A 192 0.30 -20.77 9.93
C GLY A 192 0.03 -19.79 8.79
N GLY A 193 -1.08 -19.07 8.86
CA GLY A 193 -1.50 -18.12 7.83
C GLY A 193 -0.34 -17.24 7.39
N GLY A 194 -0.03 -17.27 6.09
CA GLY A 194 1.04 -16.47 5.50
C GLY A 194 0.82 -14.99 5.82
N ALA A 195 1.84 -14.36 6.40
CA ALA A 195 1.81 -12.92 6.64
C ALA A 195 1.77 -12.18 5.29
N GLY A 196 0.87 -11.21 5.16
CA GLY A 196 0.82 -10.34 3.98
C GLY A 196 1.85 -9.21 4.09
N VAL A 197 2.39 -8.77 2.95
CA VAL A 197 3.30 -7.62 2.79
C VAL A 197 2.57 -6.45 2.15
N ALA A 198 2.83 -5.24 2.61
CA ALA A 198 2.30 -4.02 2.00
C ALA A 198 3.12 -3.65 0.76
N VAL A 199 2.47 -3.59 -0.39
CA VAL A 199 3.04 -3.20 -1.69
C VAL A 199 2.26 -1.99 -2.21
N ALA A 200 2.84 -1.07 -2.98
CA ALA A 200 2.07 0.09 -3.42
C ALA A 200 0.93 -0.34 -4.35
N SER A 201 -0.14 0.46 -4.42
CA SER A 201 -1.18 0.25 -5.43
C SER A 201 -0.77 0.91 -6.74
N ALA A 202 -1.15 0.27 -7.85
CA ALA A 202 -1.03 0.80 -9.20
C ALA A 202 -1.72 2.13 -9.33
N CYS A 203 -0.93 3.20 -9.21
CA CYS A 203 -1.11 4.52 -9.83
C CYS A 203 -0.13 5.54 -9.21
N LEU A 204 1.14 5.48 -9.62
CA LEU A 204 2.00 6.68 -9.63
C LEU A 204 2.26 7.20 -11.05
N ALA A 205 1.60 6.63 -12.07
CA ALA A 205 1.45 7.32 -13.34
C ALA A 205 0.45 8.47 -13.17
N GLY A 206 0.87 9.50 -12.44
CA GLY A 206 0.41 10.83 -12.80
C GLY A 206 0.78 11.04 -14.25
N ASP A 207 -0.16 11.54 -15.04
CA ASP A 207 0.03 12.10 -16.37
C ASP A 207 1.04 13.27 -16.35
N ALA A 208 2.27 13.02 -15.93
CA ALA A 208 3.42 13.78 -16.40
C ALA A 208 3.67 13.34 -17.85
N VAL A 209 2.70 13.65 -18.72
CA VAL A 209 2.96 13.81 -20.14
C VAL A 209 4.07 14.86 -20.20
N VAL A 210 5.28 14.40 -20.47
CA VAL A 210 6.39 15.24 -20.90
C VAL A 210 5.99 15.81 -22.26
N ASN A 211 5.13 16.83 -22.24
CA ASN A 211 5.02 17.75 -23.36
C ASN A 211 6.27 18.62 -23.29
N ASP A 212 7.26 18.27 -24.10
CA ASP A 212 8.50 19.02 -24.36
C ASP A 212 8.23 20.30 -25.17
N THR A 213 7.16 21.01 -24.84
CA THR A 213 6.81 22.32 -25.40
C THR A 213 6.26 23.17 -24.29
N VAL A 214 7.15 23.99 -23.72
CA VAL A 214 6.92 25.35 -23.23
C VAL A 214 5.48 25.62 -22.78
N ASP A 215 5.15 25.26 -21.55
CA ASP A 215 4.56 26.23 -20.63
C ASP A 215 4.68 25.77 -19.17
N LYS A 216 5.01 26.71 -18.30
CA LYS A 216 5.28 26.50 -16.87
C LYS A 216 3.96 26.22 -16.14
N GLN A 217 3.45 25.01 -16.19
CA GLN A 217 2.35 24.62 -15.30
C GLN A 217 2.90 23.73 -14.19
N GLN A 218 3.08 24.39 -13.05
CA GLN A 218 3.56 23.87 -11.78
C GLN A 218 2.81 22.59 -11.39
N SER A 219 3.55 21.49 -11.21
CA SER A 219 3.12 20.42 -10.33
C SER A 219 2.92 21.03 -8.94
N VAL A 220 1.68 21.27 -8.52
CA VAL A 220 1.40 21.90 -7.23
C VAL A 220 1.87 20.94 -6.13
N PRO A 221 2.91 21.28 -5.35
CA PRO A 221 3.35 20.41 -4.27
C PRO A 221 2.27 20.45 -3.17
N TYR A 222 1.55 19.36 -2.99
CA TYR A 222 0.66 19.22 -1.84
C TYR A 222 1.48 19.28 -0.55
N ARG A 223 1.43 20.44 0.12
CA ARG A 223 2.09 20.64 1.40
C ARG A 223 1.10 20.32 2.51
N VAL A 224 1.18 19.11 3.06
CA VAL A 224 0.34 18.71 4.20
C VAL A 224 0.73 19.56 5.42
N ARG A 225 -0.10 20.55 5.75
CA ARG A 225 0.01 21.33 6.99
C ARG A 225 -1.19 21.03 7.88
N ARG A 226 -0.95 20.23 8.92
CA ARG A 226 -1.86 19.98 10.07
C ARG A 226 -3.34 19.83 9.68
N THR A 227 -3.71 18.57 9.40
CA THR A 227 -5.10 18.03 9.39
C THR A 227 -6.07 18.45 8.30
N PHE A 228 -5.73 19.31 7.33
CA PHE A 228 -6.56 19.53 6.14
C PHE A 228 -5.71 19.64 4.87
N VAL A 229 -6.15 18.97 3.79
CA VAL A 229 -5.59 19.14 2.45
C VAL A 229 -6.25 20.39 1.85
N HIS A 230 -5.50 21.49 1.78
CA HIS A 230 -5.91 22.65 0.99
C HIS A 230 -5.43 22.44 -0.44
N GLN A 231 -6.37 22.45 -1.38
CA GLN A 231 -6.07 22.70 -2.78
C GLN A 231 -5.87 24.22 -2.88
N GLU A 232 -4.63 24.67 -3.09
CA GLU A 232 -4.38 26.08 -3.41
C GLU A 232 -4.84 26.30 -4.84
N GLU A 233 -6.05 26.83 -5.00
CA GLU A 233 -6.48 27.42 -6.27
C GLU A 233 -5.55 28.61 -6.54
N GLY A 234 -4.77 28.52 -7.61
CA GLY A 234 -3.90 29.60 -8.05
C GLY A 234 -4.73 30.82 -8.43
N SER A 235 -4.91 31.75 -7.48
CA SER A 235 -5.37 33.10 -7.77
C SER A 235 -4.16 33.98 -8.02
N ASP A 236 -3.96 34.37 -9.28
CA ASP A 236 -3.04 35.43 -9.70
C ASP A 236 -3.62 36.82 -9.32
N ASP A 237 -3.88 37.03 -8.02
CA ASP A 237 -4.26 38.33 -7.48
C ASP A 237 -3.07 38.95 -6.75
N GLU A 238 -2.26 39.67 -7.54
CA GLU A 238 -1.26 40.63 -7.06
C GLU A 238 -2.00 41.85 -6.47
N GLY A 239 -2.53 41.69 -5.25
CA GLY A 239 -3.40 42.68 -4.61
C GLY A 239 -3.15 42.81 -3.11
N SER A 240 -2.15 43.62 -2.74
CA SER A 240 -2.02 44.40 -1.51
C SER A 240 -2.90 43.99 -0.30
N TRP A 241 -2.40 43.09 0.56
CA TRP A 241 -2.99 42.86 1.89
C TRP A 241 -2.17 43.56 2.97
N ALA A 242 -2.75 44.64 3.51
CA ALA A 242 -2.28 45.29 4.72
C ALA A 242 -2.30 44.31 5.90
N ALA A 243 -1.22 44.33 6.69
CA ALA A 243 -1.03 43.43 7.83
C ALA A 243 -2.16 43.56 8.88
N PRO A 244 -2.81 42.46 9.30
CA PRO A 244 -3.71 42.49 10.45
C PRO A 244 -2.92 42.61 11.74
N ARG A 245 -3.30 43.61 12.56
CA ARG A 245 -2.78 43.83 13.91
C ARG A 245 -3.03 42.61 14.79
N LEU A 246 -1.95 41.96 15.24
CA LEU A 246 -1.96 40.90 16.25
C LEU A 246 -2.58 41.41 17.56
N ARG A 247 -3.83 41.01 17.85
CA ARG A 247 -4.39 41.15 19.22
C ARG A 247 -3.80 40.06 20.10
N GLY A 248 -3.18 40.50 21.20
CA GLY A 248 -2.55 39.65 22.22
C GLY A 248 -3.47 38.56 22.74
N ARG A 249 -3.02 37.33 22.59
CA ARG A 249 -3.68 36.13 23.11
C ARG A 249 -3.33 36.01 24.59
N ARG A 250 -4.32 36.23 25.46
CA ARG A 250 -4.20 36.01 26.91
C ARG A 250 -3.80 34.56 27.20
N SER A 251 -2.72 34.40 27.95
CA SER A 251 -2.26 33.14 28.52
C SER A 251 -3.27 32.64 29.56
N GLY A 252 -4.18 31.76 29.15
CA GLY A 252 -5.04 31.02 30.08
C GLY A 252 -4.23 29.91 30.74
N SER A 253 -3.94 30.06 32.03
CA SER A 253 -3.37 29.03 32.88
C SER A 253 -4.31 27.82 32.94
N LEU A 254 -3.83 26.65 32.49
CA LEU A 254 -4.55 25.39 32.63
C LEU A 254 -4.67 25.01 34.11
N PRO A 255 -5.83 24.49 34.56
CA PRO A 255 -5.98 24.00 35.93
C PRO A 255 -5.06 22.77 36.18
N PRO A 256 -4.55 22.60 37.40
CA PRO A 256 -3.71 21.47 37.76
C PRO A 256 -4.47 20.15 37.56
N ARG A 257 -3.78 19.16 36.97
CA ARG A 257 -4.31 17.81 36.80
C ARG A 257 -4.54 17.16 38.18
N PRO A 258 -5.68 16.47 38.39
CA PRO A 258 -5.89 15.70 39.61
C PRO A 258 -4.87 14.55 39.69
N HIS A 259 -4.34 14.34 40.90
CA HIS A 259 -3.42 13.24 41.18
C HIS A 259 -4.12 11.88 41.03
N PRO A 260 -3.44 10.87 40.47
CA PRO A 260 -3.98 9.52 40.44
C PRO A 260 -4.15 8.96 41.86
N PRO A 261 -5.18 8.14 42.11
CA PRO A 261 -5.39 7.50 43.40
C PRO A 261 -4.24 6.54 43.73
N ALA A 262 -3.89 6.45 45.01
CA ALA A 262 -2.87 5.54 45.51
C ALA A 262 -3.27 4.07 45.27
N PRO A 263 -2.31 3.18 44.95
CA PRO A 263 -2.59 1.77 44.79
C PRO A 263 -3.02 1.13 46.13
N PRO A 264 -3.90 0.12 46.11
CA PRO A 264 -4.31 -0.60 47.30
C PRO A 264 -3.14 -1.38 47.92
N PRO A 265 -3.12 -1.57 49.25
CA PRO A 265 -2.09 -2.36 49.92
C PRO A 265 -2.17 -3.83 49.50
N PRO A 266 -1.03 -4.55 49.48
CA PRO A 266 -1.02 -5.97 49.17
C PRO A 266 -1.79 -6.77 50.23
N PRO A 267 -2.44 -7.89 49.86
CA PRO A 267 -3.11 -8.76 50.81
C PRO A 267 -2.09 -9.33 51.80
N GLY A 268 -2.39 -9.20 53.09
CA GLY A 268 -1.59 -9.75 54.17
C GLY A 268 -1.51 -11.27 54.04
N ARG A 269 -0.29 -11.82 54.11
CA ARG A 269 -0.07 -13.26 54.24
C ARG A 269 -0.52 -13.67 55.64
N GLY A 270 -1.60 -14.45 55.71
CA GLY A 270 -1.95 -15.25 56.88
C GLY A 270 -1.09 -16.50 56.98
#